data_AF-A0A7J4L928-F1
#
_entry.id   AF-A0A7J4L928-F1
#
_cell.length_a   1.000
_cell.length_b   1.000
_cell.length_c   1.000
_cell.angle_alpha   90.00
_cell.angle_beta   90.00
_cell.angle_gamma   90.00
#
_symmetry.space_group_name_H-M   'P 1'
#
loop_
_entity.id
_entity.type
_entity.pdbx_description
1 polymer ?
#
loop_
_entity_poly.entity_id
_entity_poly.type
_entity_poly.pdbx_seq_one_letter_code
_entity_poly.pdbx_strand_id
1 'polypeptide(L)'
;MVVLLEKVIIIDGSKYSLTKALEEQEKDKNIEILCPINSEFFSKELLDNVPSMRDILKEEIDRLKNEAKSILKDTEKFVLFYGNADDVLDYLKKKNIKKTKIFITRQAKDLNKIDFSKIIDSIPSEVEEGEITADDIRVWDIVEKNVVCVSVPGTREDLLNIFKEYKISGVPVVHDGMLVGIVTRRDLLRNLEEDQIALLMTRDPITIPPHASIKDAAKILLEKDIRRLPVVMDSVLIGMITVADIIKAIALLDVDVEIKDFITKTVTISWDETPIPLITRIMELSKQKAIPLLNTDGALSGIVTEEDIIRVSEIRDYVEVFASSPEYDDDKWSWEGIRNVESHYYEVSKIEQPMLPVKEIMVKDVITATRSSKINECISKMVRNRIDQIPIVSVTDEIEGMLYDKELLGIFDL
;
A
#
# COMPACT_ATOMS: atom_id res chain seq x y z
N MET A 1 -7.18 33.36 39.35
CA MET A 1 -6.76 34.34 38.32
C MET A 1 -7.10 33.71 36.98
N VAL A 2 -8.22 34.10 36.38
CA VAL A 2 -8.67 33.53 35.09
C VAL A 2 -7.76 34.13 34.03
N VAL A 3 -6.83 33.34 33.50
CA VAL A 3 -6.04 33.75 32.34
C VAL A 3 -7.04 33.85 31.19
N LEU A 4 -7.33 35.09 30.78
CA LEU A 4 -8.04 35.38 29.55
C LEU A 4 -7.14 34.93 28.40
N LEU A 5 -7.36 33.70 27.91
CA LEU A 5 -6.76 33.21 26.68
C LEU A 5 -7.37 34.02 25.53
N GLU A 6 -6.65 35.01 25.02
CA GLU A 6 -7.15 35.85 23.91
C GLU A 6 -6.94 35.20 22.53
N LYS A 7 -6.02 34.23 22.43
CA LYS A 7 -5.62 33.59 21.17
C LYS A 7 -5.33 32.10 21.34
N VAL A 8 -5.73 31.33 20.32
CA VAL A 8 -5.44 29.90 20.19
C VAL A 8 -4.87 29.64 18.80
N ILE A 9 -3.89 28.76 18.72
CA ILE A 9 -3.36 28.26 17.45
C ILE A 9 -4.00 26.90 17.16
N ILE A 10 -4.55 26.71 15.98
CA ILE A 10 -5.11 25.43 15.53
C ILE A 10 -4.19 24.86 14.46
N ILE A 11 -3.83 23.59 14.58
CA ILE A 11 -2.92 22.90 13.65
C ILE A 11 -3.48 21.58 13.13
N ASP A 12 -3.02 21.18 11.95
CA ASP A 12 -3.34 19.88 11.35
C ASP A 12 -2.44 18.73 11.83
N GLY A 13 -1.51 18.98 12.75
CA GLY A 13 -0.60 17.98 13.29
C GLY A 13 0.59 17.60 12.38
N SER A 14 0.71 18.20 11.18
CA SER A 14 1.90 18.04 10.35
C SER A 14 3.15 18.63 11.04
N LYS A 15 4.35 18.16 10.69
CA LYS A 15 5.60 18.69 11.24
C LYS A 15 5.75 20.17 10.92
N TYR A 16 5.32 20.59 9.72
CA TYR A 16 5.25 21.99 9.33
C TYR A 16 4.40 22.80 10.32
N SER A 17 3.13 22.44 10.49
CA SER A 17 2.19 23.20 11.32
C SER A 17 2.58 23.18 12.79
N LEU A 18 3.10 22.04 13.28
CA LEU A 18 3.70 21.95 14.61
C LEU A 18 4.84 22.95 14.74
N THR A 19 5.84 22.91 13.86
CA THR A 19 7.00 23.82 13.91
C THR A 19 6.57 25.29 13.91
N LYS A 20 5.60 25.66 13.06
CA LYS A 20 5.07 27.02 13.00
C LYS A 20 4.31 27.45 14.24
N ALA A 21 3.46 26.58 14.78
CA ALA A 21 2.76 26.86 16.03
C ALA A 21 3.74 27.07 17.19
N LEU A 22 4.83 26.31 17.19
CA LEU A 22 5.90 26.42 18.18
C LEU A 22 6.65 27.75 18.07
N GLU A 23 7.03 28.19 16.87
CA GLU A 23 7.66 29.51 16.63
C GLU A 23 6.80 30.67 17.17
N GLU A 24 5.48 30.58 17.06
CA GLU A 24 4.56 31.59 17.62
C GLU A 24 4.41 31.49 19.14
N GLN A 25 4.38 30.27 19.69
CA GLN A 25 4.29 30.06 21.14
C GLN A 25 5.55 30.55 21.87
N GLU A 26 6.73 30.49 21.24
CA GLU A 26 7.96 31.08 21.78
C GLU A 26 7.86 32.61 21.89
N LYS A 27 7.17 33.27 20.95
CA LYS A 27 6.96 34.73 20.95
C LYS A 27 5.91 35.16 21.97
N ASP A 28 4.84 34.38 22.12
CA ASP A 28 3.78 34.64 23.09
C ASP A 28 3.42 33.36 23.87
N LYS A 29 3.98 33.28 25.08
CA LYS A 29 3.78 32.14 25.98
C LYS A 29 2.34 31.96 26.43
N ASN A 30 1.44 32.91 26.24
CA ASN A 30 0.04 32.79 26.67
C ASN A 30 -0.84 32.07 25.64
N ILE A 31 -0.29 31.61 24.51
CA ILE A 31 -1.06 30.93 23.47
C ILE A 31 -1.14 29.42 23.75
N GLU A 32 -2.34 28.87 23.56
CA GLU A 32 -2.63 27.43 23.57
C GLU A 32 -2.62 26.89 22.13
N ILE A 33 -2.08 25.69 21.94
CA ILE A 33 -2.04 24.99 20.65
C ILE A 33 -3.08 23.88 20.68
N LEU A 34 -4.02 23.91 19.75
CA LEU A 34 -5.01 22.86 19.50
C LEU A 34 -4.61 22.04 18.29
N CYS A 35 -4.54 20.72 18.46
CA CYS A 35 -4.34 19.76 17.37
C CYS A 35 -5.58 18.86 17.26
N PRO A 36 -6.57 19.22 16.43
CA PRO A 36 -7.68 18.33 16.14
C PRO A 36 -7.21 17.08 15.36
N ILE A 37 -7.65 15.92 15.83
CA ILE A 37 -7.49 14.63 15.16
C ILE A 37 -8.89 14.13 14.85
N ASN A 38 -9.12 13.79 13.58
CA ASN A 38 -10.42 13.36 13.09
C ASN A 38 -10.90 12.09 13.81
N SER A 39 -12.16 12.07 14.22
CA SER A 39 -12.77 10.94 14.92
C SER A 39 -12.91 9.67 14.07
N GLU A 40 -12.82 9.74 12.73
CA GLU A 40 -12.73 8.55 11.86
C GLU A 40 -11.41 7.78 12.05
N PHE A 41 -10.38 8.40 12.62
CA PHE A 41 -9.22 7.66 13.15
C PHE A 41 -9.65 6.68 14.28
N PHE A 42 -10.85 6.85 14.85
CA PHE A 42 -11.38 6.18 16.04
C PHE A 42 -12.74 5.52 15.77
N SER A 43 -13.00 5.03 14.55
CA SER A 43 -14.31 4.42 14.28
C SER A 43 -14.58 3.29 15.27
N LYS A 44 -15.84 3.21 15.73
CA LYS A 44 -16.26 2.27 16.77
C LYS A 44 -16.02 0.81 16.36
N GLU A 45 -16.16 0.52 15.07
CA GLU A 45 -15.88 -0.80 14.48
C GLU A 45 -14.39 -1.21 14.60
N LEU A 46 -13.46 -0.26 14.47
CA LEU A 46 -12.03 -0.51 14.71
C LEU A 46 -11.76 -0.72 16.22
N LEU A 47 -12.33 0.12 17.07
CA LEU A 47 -12.17 0.06 18.53
C LEU A 47 -12.77 -1.20 19.17
N ASP A 48 -13.88 -1.71 18.64
CA ASP A 48 -14.56 -2.90 19.15
C ASP A 48 -13.85 -4.20 18.72
N ASN A 49 -13.10 -4.17 17.61
CA ASN A 49 -12.36 -5.33 17.08
C ASN A 49 -10.96 -5.52 17.71
N VAL A 50 -10.44 -4.52 18.44
CA VAL A 50 -9.07 -4.57 19.01
C VAL A 50 -9.07 -4.06 20.46
N PRO A 51 -8.90 -4.95 21.46
CA PRO A 51 -8.89 -4.59 22.88
C PRO A 51 -7.85 -3.51 23.26
N SER A 52 -6.73 -3.44 22.54
CA SER A 52 -5.60 -2.51 22.79
C SER A 52 -5.70 -1.16 22.06
N MET A 53 -6.76 -0.92 21.27
CA MET A 53 -6.82 0.31 20.46
C MET A 53 -6.87 1.59 21.30
N ARG A 54 -7.39 1.53 22.53
CA ARG A 54 -7.31 2.66 23.47
C ARG A 54 -5.88 2.96 23.94
N ASP A 55 -5.02 1.96 24.03
CA ASP A 55 -3.64 2.12 24.49
C ASP A 55 -2.72 2.57 23.33
N ILE A 56 -2.96 2.05 22.13
CA ILE A 56 -2.48 2.55 20.84
C ILE A 56 -2.66 4.07 20.68
N LEU A 57 -3.85 4.55 21.00
CA LEU A 57 -4.17 5.97 20.89
C LEU A 57 -3.47 6.80 21.96
N LYS A 58 -3.27 6.23 23.16
CA LYS A 58 -2.42 6.85 24.18
C LYS A 58 -0.97 6.93 23.71
N GLU A 59 -0.46 5.93 23.00
CA GLU A 59 0.90 5.97 22.47
C GLU A 59 1.07 7.04 21.39
N GLU A 60 0.12 7.21 20.47
CA GLU A 60 0.20 8.28 19.47
C GLU A 60 0.01 9.66 20.10
N ILE A 61 -0.88 9.78 21.11
CA ILE A 61 -0.98 10.97 21.98
C ILE A 61 0.37 11.27 22.63
N ASP A 62 0.97 10.27 23.23
CA ASP A 62 2.21 10.43 23.97
C ASP A 62 3.38 10.70 23.03
N ARG A 63 3.36 10.16 21.81
CA ARG A 63 4.31 10.50 20.74
C ARG A 63 4.15 11.94 20.29
N LEU A 64 2.95 12.39 19.92
CA LEU A 64 2.72 13.79 19.53
C LEU A 64 3.11 14.73 20.67
N LYS A 65 2.78 14.36 21.92
CA LYS A 65 3.28 15.05 23.11
C LYS A 65 4.79 14.96 23.28
N ASN A 66 5.46 13.87 22.89
CA ASN A 66 6.89 13.67 23.03
C ASN A 66 7.70 14.38 21.94
N GLU A 67 7.24 14.36 20.68
CA GLU A 67 7.74 15.23 19.61
C GLU A 67 7.55 16.70 20.02
N ALA A 68 6.36 17.05 20.48
CA ALA A 68 6.10 18.35 21.09
C ALA A 68 7.07 18.62 22.26
N LYS A 69 7.29 17.71 23.23
CA LYS A 69 8.24 17.86 24.37
C LYS A 69 9.70 18.01 23.96
N SER A 70 10.12 17.27 22.95
CA SER A 70 11.49 17.32 22.45
C SER A 70 11.85 18.71 21.92
N ILE A 71 10.82 19.48 21.52
CA ILE A 71 10.93 20.81 20.96
C ILE A 71 10.41 21.88 21.96
N LEU A 72 9.44 21.55 22.83
CA LEU A 72 8.80 22.40 23.84
C LEU A 72 9.33 22.12 25.23
N LYS A 73 9.85 23.18 25.86
CA LYS A 73 10.21 23.16 27.28
C LYS A 73 9.00 23.16 28.24
N ASP A 74 7.77 23.38 27.76
CA ASP A 74 6.57 23.49 28.61
C ASP A 74 5.32 22.90 27.92
N THR A 75 4.83 21.76 28.43
CA THR A 75 3.82 20.90 27.77
C THR A 75 2.37 21.16 28.12
N GLU A 76 2.09 22.01 29.10
CA GLU A 76 0.72 22.17 29.62
C GLU A 76 -0.23 22.90 28.66
N LYS A 77 0.29 23.48 27.58
CA LYS A 77 -0.47 24.34 26.63
C LYS A 77 -0.72 23.70 25.27
N PHE A 78 -0.40 22.42 25.11
CA PHE A 78 -0.73 21.64 23.92
C PHE A 78 -1.93 20.75 24.21
N VAL A 79 -3.03 21.00 23.50
CA VAL A 79 -4.30 20.28 23.67
C VAL A 79 -4.61 19.49 22.40
N LEU A 80 -4.61 18.16 22.55
CA LEU A 80 -5.09 17.25 21.52
C LEU A 80 -6.61 17.18 21.58
N PHE A 81 -7.23 17.38 20.44
CA PHE A 81 -8.67 17.46 20.33
C PHE A 81 -9.20 16.28 19.53
N TYR A 82 -9.94 15.38 20.19
CA TYR A 82 -10.54 14.19 19.56
C TYR A 82 -11.96 14.51 19.12
N GLY A 83 -12.17 14.72 17.82
CA GLY A 83 -13.49 15.08 17.31
C GLY A 83 -13.47 15.68 15.92
N ASN A 84 -14.61 16.19 15.51
CA ASN A 84 -14.77 16.91 14.25
C ASN A 84 -14.57 18.43 14.45
N ALA A 85 -14.74 19.20 13.37
CA ALA A 85 -14.64 20.65 13.42
C ALA A 85 -15.65 21.31 14.39
N ASP A 86 -16.84 20.73 14.58
CA ASP A 86 -17.88 21.27 15.45
C ASP A 86 -17.49 21.16 16.93
N ASP A 87 -16.85 20.04 17.29
CA ASP A 87 -16.34 19.82 18.64
C ASP A 87 -15.24 20.85 18.99
N VAL A 88 -14.35 21.17 18.04
CA VAL A 88 -13.33 22.23 18.19
C VAL A 88 -14.00 23.59 18.39
N LEU A 89 -15.03 23.90 17.60
CA LEU A 89 -15.79 25.15 17.70
C LEU A 89 -16.47 25.29 19.07
N ASP A 90 -17.04 24.22 19.61
CA ASP A 90 -17.67 24.21 20.92
C ASP A 90 -16.66 24.47 22.05
N TYR A 91 -15.43 23.96 21.93
CA TYR A 91 -14.35 24.29 22.85
C TYR A 91 -14.00 25.78 22.81
N LEU A 92 -13.80 26.33 21.61
CA LEU A 92 -13.44 27.74 21.41
C LEU A 92 -14.51 28.68 21.95
N LYS A 93 -15.80 28.36 21.73
CA LYS A 93 -16.95 29.12 22.26
C LYS A 93 -16.99 29.09 23.79
N LYS A 94 -16.80 27.92 24.42
CA LYS A 94 -16.79 27.78 25.90
C LYS A 94 -15.67 28.59 26.56
N LYS A 95 -14.52 28.69 25.90
CA LYS A 95 -13.36 29.46 26.38
C LYS A 95 -13.43 30.95 26.03
N ASN A 96 -14.46 31.39 25.31
CA ASN A 96 -14.69 32.77 24.89
C ASN A 96 -13.52 33.35 24.06
N ILE A 97 -12.93 32.52 23.19
CA ILE A 97 -11.80 32.90 22.32
C ILE A 97 -12.29 33.84 21.22
N LYS A 98 -11.58 34.95 20.98
CA LYS A 98 -12.01 36.00 20.04
C LYS A 98 -11.26 36.03 18.72
N LYS A 99 -10.02 35.54 18.67
CA LYS A 99 -9.21 35.41 17.46
C LYS A 99 -8.42 34.12 17.53
N THR A 100 -8.28 33.43 16.40
CA THR A 100 -7.37 32.28 16.28
C THR A 100 -6.39 32.46 15.14
N LYS A 101 -5.28 31.73 15.18
CA LYS A 101 -4.38 31.55 14.04
C LYS A 101 -4.40 30.07 13.67
N ILE A 102 -4.48 29.76 12.40
CA ILE A 102 -4.59 28.38 11.92
C ILE A 102 -3.40 28.10 11.02
N PHE A 103 -2.60 27.10 11.40
CA PHE A 103 -1.57 26.55 10.52
C PHE A 103 -2.10 25.25 9.93
N ILE A 104 -2.27 25.24 8.62
CA ILE A 104 -2.67 24.05 7.89
C ILE A 104 -1.69 23.86 6.75
N THR A 105 -1.58 22.63 6.28
CA THR A 105 -0.93 22.35 5.00
C THR A 105 -1.97 22.28 3.90
N ARG A 106 -1.64 22.72 2.68
CA ARG A 106 -2.59 22.79 1.55
C ARG A 106 -3.33 21.48 1.32
N GLN A 107 -2.65 20.36 1.53
CA GLN A 107 -3.16 19.00 1.30
C GLN A 107 -3.73 18.32 2.56
N ALA A 108 -3.66 18.92 3.75
CA ALA A 108 -4.29 18.35 4.95
C ALA A 108 -5.82 18.33 4.88
N LYS A 109 -6.43 19.18 4.04
CA LYS A 109 -7.88 19.12 3.75
C LYS A 109 -8.27 17.76 3.16
N ASP A 110 -7.40 17.16 2.34
CA ASP A 110 -7.64 15.87 1.69
C ASP A 110 -7.29 14.68 2.59
N LEU A 111 -6.31 14.83 3.49
CA LEU A 111 -5.80 13.75 4.36
C LEU A 111 -6.50 13.67 5.72
N ASN A 112 -6.60 14.78 6.46
CA ASN A 112 -7.15 14.77 7.82
C ASN A 112 -8.69 14.78 7.85
N LYS A 113 -9.34 15.11 6.73
CA LYS A 113 -10.81 15.27 6.58
C LYS A 113 -11.47 16.18 7.64
N ILE A 114 -10.70 16.99 8.37
CA ILE A 114 -11.24 18.03 9.25
C ILE A 114 -11.58 19.24 8.38
N ASP A 115 -12.82 19.67 8.47
CA ASP A 115 -13.30 20.84 7.73
C ASP A 115 -12.89 22.13 8.45
N PHE A 116 -11.66 22.57 8.21
CA PHE A 116 -11.14 23.84 8.72
C PHE A 116 -11.92 25.06 8.19
N SER A 117 -12.66 24.94 7.08
CA SER A 117 -13.45 26.05 6.53
C SER A 117 -14.57 26.46 7.50
N LYS A 118 -15.25 25.50 8.12
CA LYS A 118 -16.24 25.77 9.18
C LYS A 118 -15.66 26.54 10.36
N ILE A 119 -14.40 26.25 10.71
CA ILE A 119 -13.70 26.93 11.81
C ILE A 119 -13.42 28.39 11.43
N ILE A 120 -12.88 28.60 10.22
CA ILE A 120 -12.56 29.92 9.66
C ILE A 120 -13.81 30.79 9.55
N ASP A 121 -14.94 30.23 9.09
CA ASP A 121 -16.19 30.96 8.90
C ASP A 121 -16.86 31.36 10.23
N SER A 122 -16.63 30.59 11.29
CA SER A 122 -17.29 30.79 12.58
C SER A 122 -16.56 31.77 13.51
N ILE A 123 -15.22 31.87 13.39
CA ILE A 123 -14.37 32.65 14.29
C ILE A 123 -13.32 33.40 13.46
N PRO A 124 -13.06 34.71 13.72
CA PRO A 124 -12.00 35.45 13.04
C PRO A 124 -10.66 34.72 13.14
N SER A 125 -10.15 34.26 12.00
CA SER A 125 -9.00 33.37 11.91
C SER A 125 -7.99 33.87 10.88
N GLU A 126 -6.72 33.80 11.22
CA GLU A 126 -5.60 34.07 10.30
C GLU A 126 -5.02 32.73 9.86
N VAL A 127 -5.01 32.44 8.56
CA VAL A 127 -4.62 31.14 8.02
C VAL A 127 -3.27 31.25 7.33
N GLU A 128 -2.34 30.37 7.70
CA GLU A 128 -1.05 30.21 7.03
C GLU A 128 -0.95 28.79 6.49
N GLU A 129 -0.79 28.67 5.16
CA GLU A 129 -0.76 27.40 4.46
C GLU A 129 0.67 26.99 4.11
N GLY A 130 1.11 25.82 4.60
CA GLY A 130 2.37 25.19 4.22
C GLY A 130 2.25 24.14 3.14
N GLU A 131 3.38 23.71 2.62
CA GLU A 131 3.50 22.50 1.78
C GLU A 131 3.78 21.29 2.67
N ILE A 132 3.19 20.14 2.32
CA ILE A 132 3.54 18.87 2.96
C ILE A 132 4.82 18.30 2.34
N THR A 133 5.62 17.64 3.18
CA THR A 133 6.72 16.78 2.73
C THR A 133 6.33 15.31 2.88
N ALA A 134 7.12 14.41 2.28
CA ALA A 134 6.93 12.97 2.45
C ALA A 134 7.05 12.52 3.92
N ASP A 135 7.85 13.24 4.72
CA ASP A 135 8.00 13.00 6.15
C ASP A 135 6.79 13.45 6.98
N ASP A 136 5.86 14.21 6.38
CA ASP A 136 4.62 14.65 7.03
C ASP A 136 3.48 13.64 6.86
N ILE A 137 3.43 12.93 5.73
CA ILE A 137 2.38 11.93 5.47
C ILE A 137 2.70 10.66 6.26
N ARG A 138 1.75 10.22 7.08
CA ARG A 138 1.85 8.98 7.86
C ARG A 138 1.28 7.82 7.07
N VAL A 139 1.78 6.61 7.34
CA VAL A 139 1.23 5.38 6.77
C VAL A 139 -0.27 5.27 7.07
N TRP A 140 -0.70 5.62 8.28
CA TRP A 140 -2.11 5.61 8.66
C TRP A 140 -3.00 6.50 7.80
N ASP A 141 -2.48 7.58 7.22
CA ASP A 141 -3.28 8.51 6.42
C ASP A 141 -3.72 7.89 5.09
N ILE A 142 -3.00 6.87 4.62
CA ILE A 142 -3.20 6.23 3.31
C ILE A 142 -3.38 4.71 3.36
N VAL A 143 -3.40 4.12 4.56
CA VAL A 143 -3.52 2.67 4.74
C VAL A 143 -4.90 2.17 4.31
N GLU A 144 -4.95 1.05 3.59
CA GLU A 144 -6.21 0.32 3.38
C GLU A 144 -6.53 -0.48 4.64
N LYS A 145 -7.65 -0.15 5.28
CA LYS A 145 -8.07 -0.72 6.57
C LYS A 145 -8.89 -2.00 6.37
N ASN A 146 -9.60 -2.12 5.25
CA ASN A 146 -10.44 -3.28 4.96
C ASN A 146 -9.62 -4.37 4.28
N VAL A 147 -8.68 -4.95 5.03
CA VAL A 147 -7.79 -5.99 4.52
C VAL A 147 -8.46 -7.34 4.70
N VAL A 148 -8.67 -8.02 3.57
CA VAL A 148 -9.02 -9.45 3.57
C VAL A 148 -7.89 -10.20 4.25
N CYS A 149 -8.20 -10.99 5.27
CA CYS A 149 -7.26 -11.79 6.04
C CYS A 149 -7.79 -13.22 6.24
N VAL A 150 -6.92 -14.14 6.61
CA VAL A 150 -7.30 -15.50 7.05
C VAL A 150 -6.92 -15.72 8.50
N SER A 151 -7.73 -16.48 9.22
CA SER A 151 -7.46 -16.82 10.62
C SER A 151 -6.80 -18.20 10.73
N VAL A 152 -5.94 -18.37 11.73
CA VAL A 152 -5.50 -19.70 12.17
C VAL A 152 -6.26 -20.16 13.42
N PRO A 153 -6.69 -21.43 13.50
CA PRO A 153 -6.47 -22.50 12.51
C PRO A 153 -7.36 -22.33 11.26
N GLY A 154 -6.85 -22.75 10.11
CA GLY A 154 -7.56 -22.77 8.82
C GLY A 154 -6.84 -23.67 7.81
N THR A 155 -7.48 -23.92 6.66
CA THR A 155 -7.03 -24.90 5.65
C THR A 155 -6.59 -24.25 4.33
N ARG A 156 -6.02 -25.04 3.43
CA ARG A 156 -5.65 -24.62 2.08
C ARG A 156 -6.88 -24.19 1.29
N GLU A 157 -8.00 -24.86 1.49
CA GLU A 157 -9.27 -24.55 0.82
C GLU A 157 -9.76 -23.13 1.17
N ASP A 158 -9.64 -22.71 2.43
CA ASP A 158 -9.98 -21.35 2.87
C ASP A 158 -9.19 -20.29 2.07
N LEU A 159 -7.87 -20.52 1.93
CA LEU A 159 -6.98 -19.65 1.16
C LEU A 159 -7.34 -19.60 -0.32
N LEU A 160 -7.62 -20.75 -0.93
CA LEU A 160 -7.98 -20.83 -2.36
C LEU A 160 -9.30 -20.13 -2.64
N ASN A 161 -10.29 -20.29 -1.76
CA ASN A 161 -11.58 -19.61 -1.86
C ASN A 161 -11.39 -18.09 -1.79
N ILE A 162 -10.59 -17.60 -0.84
CA ILE A 162 -10.28 -16.17 -0.72
C ILE A 162 -9.52 -15.63 -1.94
N PHE A 163 -8.51 -16.35 -2.43
CA PHE A 163 -7.76 -15.95 -3.62
C PHE A 163 -8.64 -15.87 -4.87
N LYS A 164 -9.65 -16.74 -4.96
CA LYS A 164 -10.61 -16.78 -6.07
C LYS A 164 -11.66 -15.69 -5.95
N GLU A 165 -12.28 -15.56 -4.79
CA GLU A 165 -13.37 -14.60 -4.52
C GLU A 165 -12.88 -13.15 -4.63
N TYR A 166 -11.79 -12.82 -3.93
CA TYR A 166 -11.28 -11.46 -3.86
C TYR A 166 -10.26 -11.15 -4.97
N LYS A 167 -9.93 -12.13 -5.83
CA LYS A 167 -8.93 -12.01 -6.91
C LYS A 167 -7.57 -11.49 -6.41
N ILE A 168 -7.18 -11.91 -5.21
CA ILE A 168 -5.90 -11.55 -4.60
C ILE A 168 -4.87 -12.68 -4.74
N SER A 169 -3.60 -12.31 -4.67
CA SER A 169 -2.45 -13.21 -4.84
C SER A 169 -1.70 -13.53 -3.55
N GLY A 170 -2.09 -12.88 -2.45
CA GLY A 170 -1.55 -13.12 -1.12
C GLY A 170 -2.37 -12.38 -0.06
N VAL A 171 -2.35 -12.92 1.15
CA VAL A 171 -3.25 -12.56 2.23
C VAL A 171 -2.51 -12.62 3.58
N PRO A 172 -2.70 -11.64 4.48
CA PRO A 172 -2.23 -11.73 5.85
C PRO A 172 -2.93 -12.86 6.62
N VAL A 173 -2.18 -13.53 7.48
CA VAL A 173 -2.68 -14.55 8.41
C VAL A 173 -2.72 -13.96 9.81
N VAL A 174 -3.88 -14.05 10.45
CA VAL A 174 -4.11 -13.51 11.79
C VAL A 174 -4.50 -14.60 12.79
N HIS A 175 -4.21 -14.35 14.07
CA HIS A 175 -4.72 -15.13 15.20
C HIS A 175 -5.22 -14.14 16.25
N ASP A 176 -6.51 -14.17 16.57
CA ASP A 176 -7.16 -13.21 17.47
C ASP A 176 -6.85 -11.73 17.13
N GLY A 177 -6.82 -11.42 15.82
CA GLY A 177 -6.49 -10.08 15.29
C GLY A 177 -5.00 -9.75 15.22
N MET A 178 -4.12 -10.59 15.78
CA MET A 178 -2.66 -10.42 15.67
C MET A 178 -2.13 -11.00 14.37
N LEU A 179 -1.26 -10.28 13.67
CA LEU A 179 -0.58 -10.77 12.48
C LEU A 179 0.45 -11.84 12.87
N VAL A 180 0.26 -13.06 12.37
CA VAL A 180 1.15 -14.20 12.63
C VAL A 180 1.90 -14.67 11.38
N GLY A 181 1.45 -14.25 10.19
CA GLY A 181 2.09 -14.64 8.93
C GLY A 181 1.50 -13.97 7.69
N ILE A 182 2.07 -14.29 6.53
CA ILE A 182 1.50 -14.00 5.21
C ILE A 182 1.53 -15.28 4.39
N VAL A 183 0.47 -15.52 3.61
CA VAL A 183 0.45 -16.59 2.61
C VAL A 183 0.24 -16.00 1.23
N THR A 184 1.02 -16.45 0.26
CA THR A 184 0.89 -16.10 -1.16
C THR A 184 0.61 -17.32 -2.01
N ARG A 185 0.15 -17.14 -3.25
CA ARG A 185 0.01 -18.23 -4.23
C ARG A 185 1.31 -19.04 -4.40
N ARG A 186 2.47 -18.38 -4.29
CA ARG A 186 3.78 -19.03 -4.40
C ARG A 186 4.01 -20.02 -3.25
N ASP A 187 3.51 -19.73 -2.06
CA ASP A 187 3.66 -20.61 -0.89
C ASP A 187 2.81 -21.87 -1.04
N LEU A 188 1.59 -21.73 -1.60
CA LEU A 188 0.72 -22.86 -1.95
C LEU A 188 1.34 -23.77 -3.02
N LEU A 189 2.03 -23.18 -4.01
CA LEU A 189 2.69 -23.93 -5.09
C LEU A 189 3.96 -24.66 -4.63
N ARG A 190 4.63 -24.14 -3.60
CA ARG A 190 5.85 -24.75 -3.04
C ARG A 190 5.56 -25.94 -2.14
N ASN A 191 4.40 -25.94 -1.48
CA ASN A 191 3.99 -26.97 -0.53
C ASN A 191 2.62 -27.53 -0.96
N LEU A 192 2.62 -28.45 -1.92
CA LEU A 192 1.39 -29.00 -2.51
C LEU A 192 0.65 -29.96 -1.58
N GLU A 193 1.40 -30.71 -0.76
CA GLU A 193 0.90 -31.73 0.17
C GLU A 193 0.40 -31.15 1.51
N GLU A 194 0.66 -29.86 1.76
CA GLU A 194 0.33 -29.23 3.03
C GLU A 194 -1.02 -28.52 2.98
N ASP A 195 -1.85 -28.79 3.97
CA ASP A 195 -3.20 -28.22 4.11
C ASP A 195 -3.26 -27.14 5.20
N GLN A 196 -2.41 -27.20 6.22
CA GLN A 196 -2.51 -26.28 7.35
C GLN A 196 -1.94 -24.91 7.01
N ILE A 197 -2.76 -23.86 7.14
CA ILE A 197 -2.32 -22.45 6.93
C ILE A 197 -1.07 -22.12 7.75
N ALA A 198 -1.00 -22.61 8.99
CA ALA A 198 0.11 -22.35 9.92
C ALA A 198 1.47 -22.93 9.45
N LEU A 199 1.45 -23.92 8.55
CA LEU A 199 2.63 -24.53 7.92
C LEU A 199 2.87 -23.97 6.51
N LEU A 200 1.82 -23.46 5.84
CA LEU A 200 1.92 -22.78 4.55
C LEU A 200 2.42 -21.33 4.65
N MET A 201 2.17 -20.66 5.77
CA MET A 201 2.47 -19.24 5.92
C MET A 201 3.96 -18.94 6.10
N THR A 202 4.40 -17.83 5.52
CA THR A 202 5.65 -17.19 5.93
C THR A 202 5.42 -16.49 7.27
N ARG A 203 6.10 -16.97 8.31
CA ARG A 203 6.07 -16.38 9.66
C ARG A 203 6.89 -15.10 9.72
N ASP A 204 6.58 -14.28 10.72
CA ASP A 204 7.29 -13.02 11.01
C ASP A 204 7.45 -12.13 9.76
N PRO A 205 6.34 -11.78 9.10
CA PRO A 205 6.40 -10.94 7.92
C PRO A 205 7.00 -9.57 8.26
N ILE A 206 7.62 -8.93 7.27
CA ILE A 206 8.07 -7.56 7.41
C ILE A 206 6.84 -6.66 7.56
N THR A 207 6.83 -5.79 8.56
CA THR A 207 5.70 -4.91 8.87
C THR A 207 6.18 -3.47 9.02
N ILE A 208 5.23 -2.54 9.13
CA ILE A 208 5.49 -1.15 9.46
C ILE A 208 4.49 -0.65 10.48
N PRO A 209 4.90 0.20 11.44
CA PRO A 209 3.94 0.84 12.32
C PRO A 209 3.12 1.90 11.58
N PRO A 210 1.86 2.14 11.97
CA PRO A 210 0.97 3.10 11.33
C PRO A 210 1.47 4.55 11.40
N HIS A 211 2.31 4.84 12.39
CA HIS A 211 2.85 6.15 12.66
C HIS A 211 4.14 6.44 11.87
N ALA A 212 4.69 5.45 11.14
CA ALA A 212 5.83 5.68 10.26
C ALA A 212 5.46 6.64 9.12
N SER A 213 6.47 7.26 8.52
CA SER A 213 6.26 8.09 7.32
C SER A 213 6.05 7.22 6.08
N ILE A 214 5.44 7.77 5.04
CA ILE A 214 5.38 7.10 3.73
C ILE A 214 6.78 6.91 3.11
N LYS A 215 7.75 7.75 3.50
CA LYS A 215 9.16 7.63 3.09
C LYS A 215 9.78 6.37 3.67
N ASP A 216 9.55 6.08 4.96
CA ASP A 216 10.00 4.84 5.60
C ASP A 216 9.36 3.62 4.92
N ALA A 217 8.06 3.69 4.62
CA ALA A 217 7.35 2.64 3.90
C ALA A 217 7.94 2.39 2.51
N ALA A 218 8.19 3.45 1.74
CA ALA A 218 8.77 3.38 0.41
C ALA A 218 10.16 2.74 0.43
N LYS A 219 11.00 3.12 1.41
CA LYS A 219 12.32 2.53 1.62
C LYS A 219 12.24 1.03 1.87
N ILE A 220 11.35 0.58 2.77
CA ILE A 220 11.18 -0.85 3.06
C ILE A 220 10.73 -1.63 1.82
N LEU A 221 9.74 -1.11 1.08
CA LEU A 221 9.24 -1.74 -0.15
C LEU A 221 10.34 -1.86 -1.23
N LEU A 222 11.16 -0.82 -1.39
CA LEU A 222 12.29 -0.80 -2.31
C LEU A 222 13.37 -1.81 -1.91
N GLU A 223 13.89 -1.71 -0.69
CA GLU A 223 15.01 -2.52 -0.18
C GLU A 223 14.69 -4.01 -0.10
N LYS A 224 13.45 -4.35 0.25
CA LYS A 224 13.01 -5.75 0.41
C LYS A 224 12.42 -6.36 -0.85
N ASP A 225 12.33 -5.58 -1.93
CA ASP A 225 11.72 -5.99 -3.20
C ASP A 225 10.29 -6.57 -3.03
N ILE A 226 9.50 -5.93 -2.17
CA ILE A 226 8.11 -6.28 -1.89
C ILE A 226 7.19 -5.16 -2.37
N ARG A 227 5.94 -5.49 -2.71
CA ARG A 227 4.94 -4.52 -3.21
C ARG A 227 3.85 -4.18 -2.19
N ARG A 228 3.80 -4.89 -1.06
CA ARG A 228 2.78 -4.77 -0.02
C ARG A 228 3.45 -4.91 1.33
N LEU A 229 2.98 -4.12 2.29
CA LEU A 229 3.52 -4.07 3.64
C LEU A 229 2.35 -4.06 4.63
N PRO A 230 2.19 -5.09 5.47
CA PRO A 230 1.22 -5.05 6.55
C PRO A 230 1.55 -3.93 7.53
N VAL A 231 0.52 -3.19 7.92
CA VAL A 231 0.60 -2.14 8.93
C VAL A 231 0.17 -2.75 10.26
N VAL A 232 1.09 -2.76 11.23
CA VAL A 232 0.93 -3.49 12.49
C VAL A 232 1.27 -2.60 13.65
N MET A 233 0.53 -2.75 14.74
CA MET A 233 0.80 -2.07 16.00
C MET A 233 0.58 -3.04 17.16
N ASP A 234 1.59 -3.23 18.00
CA ASP A 234 1.60 -4.24 19.06
C ASP A 234 1.14 -5.62 18.57
N SER A 235 1.65 -6.05 17.41
CA SER A 235 1.29 -7.28 16.70
C SER A 235 -0.12 -7.32 16.09
N VAL A 236 -1.00 -6.35 16.37
CA VAL A 236 -2.34 -6.27 15.77
C VAL A 236 -2.26 -5.77 14.34
N LEU A 237 -2.92 -6.48 13.41
CA LEU A 237 -3.04 -6.04 12.02
C LEU A 237 -4.03 -4.87 11.92
N ILE A 238 -3.51 -3.71 11.56
CA ILE A 238 -4.30 -2.48 11.36
C ILE A 238 -4.79 -2.39 9.91
N GLY A 239 -3.94 -2.79 8.98
CA GLY A 239 -4.22 -2.65 7.56
C GLY A 239 -3.04 -3.06 6.69
N MET A 240 -3.06 -2.63 5.43
CA MET A 240 -2.01 -2.92 4.47
C MET A 240 -1.76 -1.71 3.59
N ILE A 241 -0.49 -1.44 3.31
CA ILE A 241 -0.08 -0.38 2.39
C ILE A 241 0.62 -1.01 1.17
N THR A 242 0.34 -0.47 -0.01
CA THR A 242 0.94 -0.94 -1.27
C THR A 242 1.74 0.16 -1.94
N VAL A 243 2.59 -0.21 -2.92
CA VAL A 243 3.28 0.75 -3.79
C VAL A 243 2.29 1.74 -4.41
N ALA A 244 1.14 1.25 -4.89
CA ALA A 244 0.12 2.09 -5.51
C ALA A 244 -0.45 3.15 -4.55
N ASP A 245 -0.55 2.85 -3.26
CA ASP A 245 -1.06 3.80 -2.26
C ASP A 245 -0.04 4.90 -1.97
N ILE A 246 1.25 4.55 -1.87
CA ILE A 246 2.33 5.53 -1.74
C ILE A 246 2.41 6.40 -3.01
N ILE A 247 2.25 5.81 -4.19
CA ILE A 247 2.27 6.55 -5.46
C ILE A 247 1.13 7.56 -5.54
N LYS A 248 -0.08 7.20 -5.10
CA LYS A 248 -1.18 8.16 -4.97
C LYS A 248 -0.85 9.28 -3.97
N ALA A 249 -0.17 8.95 -2.87
CA ALA A 249 0.26 9.94 -1.89
C ALA A 249 1.32 10.90 -2.44
N ILE A 250 2.24 10.41 -3.29
CA ILE A 250 3.22 11.27 -3.97
C ILE A 250 2.51 12.30 -4.87
N ALA A 251 1.38 11.97 -5.48
CA ALA A 251 0.60 12.94 -6.27
C ALA A 251 0.11 14.15 -5.45
N LEU A 252 0.04 14.02 -4.12
CA LEU A 252 -0.30 15.11 -3.21
C LEU A 252 0.91 16.00 -2.91
N LEU A 253 2.12 15.47 -3.03
CA LEU A 253 3.36 16.23 -2.93
C LEU A 253 3.48 17.04 -4.24
N ASP A 254 3.52 18.37 -4.17
CA ASP A 254 3.62 19.25 -5.35
C ASP A 254 5.03 19.22 -5.96
N VAL A 255 5.47 18.04 -6.41
CA VAL A 255 6.83 17.76 -6.82
C VAL A 255 7.00 18.01 -8.31
N ASP A 256 7.80 19.04 -8.66
CA ASP A 256 8.08 19.40 -10.05
C ASP A 256 9.32 18.68 -10.64
N VAL A 257 9.40 17.35 -10.48
CA VAL A 257 10.54 16.54 -10.94
C VAL A 257 10.19 15.81 -12.24
N GLU A 258 11.15 15.74 -13.17
CA GLU A 258 11.05 14.98 -14.42
C GLU A 258 11.33 13.50 -14.18
N ILE A 259 10.69 12.61 -14.96
CA ILE A 259 10.88 11.16 -14.79
C ILE A 259 12.23 10.64 -15.27
N LYS A 260 13.07 11.44 -15.93
CA LYS A 260 14.29 10.99 -16.65
C LYS A 260 15.25 10.11 -15.83
N ASP A 261 15.32 10.34 -14.52
CA ASP A 261 16.23 9.64 -13.60
C ASP A 261 15.61 8.34 -13.04
N PHE A 262 14.32 8.11 -13.29
CA PHE A 262 13.53 6.95 -12.84
C PHE A 262 13.20 5.96 -13.96
N ILE A 263 13.73 6.18 -15.17
CA ILE A 263 13.41 5.35 -16.33
C ILE A 263 14.33 4.14 -16.39
N THR A 264 13.74 2.95 -16.45
CA THR A 264 14.44 1.71 -16.77
C THR A 264 14.70 1.65 -18.27
N LYS A 265 15.98 1.82 -18.65
CA LYS A 265 16.40 1.86 -20.07
C LYS A 265 16.43 0.47 -20.72
N THR A 266 16.60 -0.58 -19.94
CA THR A 266 16.62 -1.96 -20.45
C THR A 266 15.20 -2.52 -20.43
N VAL A 267 14.57 -2.58 -21.60
CA VAL A 267 13.19 -3.04 -21.74
C VAL A 267 13.17 -4.39 -22.45
N THR A 268 12.40 -5.33 -21.91
CA THR A 268 12.08 -6.58 -22.63
C THR A 268 10.94 -6.29 -23.59
N ILE A 269 11.17 -6.54 -24.87
CA ILE A 269 10.22 -6.26 -25.96
C ILE A 269 9.94 -7.56 -26.71
N SER A 270 8.73 -7.72 -27.25
CA SER A 270 8.37 -8.85 -28.11
C SER A 270 7.61 -8.41 -29.35
N TRP A 271 7.47 -9.31 -30.32
CA TRP A 271 6.63 -9.10 -31.50
C TRP A 271 5.15 -9.34 -31.17
N ASP A 272 4.23 -8.55 -31.71
CA ASP A 272 2.79 -8.67 -31.45
C ASP A 272 2.15 -9.98 -31.97
N GLU A 273 2.76 -10.67 -32.93
CA GLU A 273 2.33 -12.01 -33.36
C GLU A 273 2.90 -13.15 -32.49
N THR A 274 3.68 -12.85 -31.44
CA THR A 274 4.24 -13.88 -30.55
C THR A 274 3.12 -14.72 -29.92
N PRO A 275 3.16 -16.06 -29.98
CA PRO A 275 2.16 -16.90 -29.33
C PRO A 275 2.11 -16.69 -27.81
N ILE A 276 0.91 -16.70 -27.23
CA ILE A 276 0.69 -16.46 -25.79
C ILE A 276 1.55 -17.38 -24.89
N PRO A 277 1.67 -18.70 -25.13
CA PRO A 277 2.54 -19.55 -24.29
C PRO A 277 4.01 -19.12 -24.30
N LEU A 278 4.49 -18.56 -25.42
CA LEU A 278 5.85 -18.08 -25.53
C LEU A 278 6.03 -16.73 -24.83
N ILE A 279 5.06 -15.81 -24.93
CA ILE A 279 5.14 -14.52 -24.21
C ILE A 279 5.13 -14.74 -22.69
N THR A 280 4.32 -15.68 -22.19
CA THR A 280 4.32 -16.10 -20.78
C THR A 280 5.72 -16.53 -20.36
N ARG A 281 6.38 -17.37 -21.16
CA ARG A 281 7.74 -17.82 -20.87
C ARG A 281 8.77 -16.68 -20.88
N ILE A 282 8.62 -15.71 -21.79
CA ILE A 282 9.47 -14.52 -21.83
C ILE A 282 9.25 -13.67 -20.57
N MET A 283 8.02 -13.46 -20.13
CA MET A 283 7.69 -12.74 -18.88
C MET A 283 8.33 -13.41 -17.67
N GLU A 284 8.20 -14.73 -17.53
CA GLU A 284 8.81 -15.50 -16.44
C GLU A 284 10.34 -15.36 -16.40
N LEU A 285 11.01 -15.53 -17.54
CA LEU A 285 12.48 -15.49 -17.64
C LEU A 285 13.05 -14.09 -17.44
N SER A 286 12.36 -13.08 -17.99
CA SER A 286 12.74 -11.67 -17.82
C SER A 286 12.35 -11.11 -16.45
N LYS A 287 11.50 -11.83 -15.70
CA LYS A 287 10.87 -11.38 -14.45
C LYS A 287 10.06 -10.08 -14.62
N GLN A 288 9.56 -9.85 -15.83
CA GLN A 288 8.75 -8.68 -16.16
C GLN A 288 7.28 -9.07 -16.21
N LYS A 289 6.44 -8.25 -15.57
CA LYS A 289 4.99 -8.45 -15.54
C LYS A 289 4.26 -7.85 -16.73
N ALA A 290 4.97 -7.05 -17.53
CA ALA A 290 4.45 -6.44 -18.72
C ALA A 290 5.53 -6.29 -19.78
N ILE A 291 5.12 -6.48 -21.02
CA ILE A 291 6.00 -6.46 -22.19
C ILE A 291 5.38 -5.55 -23.24
N PRO A 292 6.06 -4.46 -23.63
CA PRO A 292 5.74 -3.71 -24.83
C PRO A 292 5.93 -4.57 -26.09
N LEU A 293 5.04 -4.37 -27.05
CA LEU A 293 4.96 -5.13 -28.28
C LEU A 293 5.22 -4.23 -29.47
N LEU A 294 6.02 -4.72 -30.42
CA LEU A 294 6.27 -4.04 -31.68
C LEU A 294 5.51 -4.74 -32.81
N ASN A 295 5.08 -3.96 -33.81
CA ASN A 295 4.60 -4.48 -35.08
C ASN A 295 5.76 -4.75 -36.06
N THR A 296 5.41 -5.14 -37.29
CA THR A 296 6.36 -5.39 -38.39
C THR A 296 7.16 -4.16 -38.81
N ASP A 297 6.63 -2.96 -38.57
CA ASP A 297 7.28 -1.70 -38.91
C ASP A 297 8.26 -1.23 -37.82
N GLY A 298 8.34 -1.96 -36.70
CA GLY A 298 9.18 -1.63 -35.55
C GLY A 298 8.56 -0.58 -34.62
N ALA A 299 7.30 -0.20 -34.83
CA ALA A 299 6.58 0.75 -33.98
C ALA A 299 5.87 0.02 -32.81
N LEU A 300 5.71 0.73 -31.68
CA LEU A 300 4.95 0.24 -30.53
C LEU A 300 3.48 0.01 -30.94
N SER A 301 3.05 -1.25 -30.95
CA SER A 301 1.71 -1.66 -31.35
C SER A 301 0.79 -2.00 -30.20
N GLY A 302 1.36 -2.32 -29.03
CA GLY A 302 0.59 -2.62 -27.83
C GLY A 302 1.46 -2.91 -26.61
N ILE A 303 0.81 -3.19 -25.49
CA ILE A 303 1.43 -3.74 -24.28
C ILE A 303 0.60 -4.93 -23.80
N VAL A 304 1.28 -5.99 -23.35
CA VAL A 304 0.63 -7.15 -22.73
C VAL A 304 1.12 -7.30 -21.30
N THR A 305 0.20 -7.59 -20.39
CA THR A 305 0.49 -7.84 -18.97
C THR A 305 0.15 -9.26 -18.56
N GLU A 306 0.69 -9.71 -17.42
CA GLU A 306 0.33 -11.00 -16.80
C GLU A 306 -1.19 -11.14 -16.62
N GLU A 307 -1.88 -10.05 -16.26
CA GLU A 307 -3.34 -10.03 -16.08
C GLU A 307 -4.09 -10.30 -17.39
N ASP A 308 -3.60 -9.79 -18.53
CA ASP A 308 -4.20 -10.03 -19.84
C ASP A 308 -4.10 -11.49 -20.25
N ILE A 309 -2.97 -12.14 -19.91
CA ILE A 309 -2.75 -13.56 -20.13
C ILE A 309 -3.66 -14.39 -19.21
N ILE A 310 -3.72 -14.06 -17.92
CA ILE A 310 -4.58 -14.76 -16.93
C ILE A 310 -6.04 -14.72 -17.39
N ARG A 311 -6.52 -13.59 -17.91
CA ARG A 311 -7.90 -13.40 -18.38
C ARG A 311 -8.34 -14.39 -19.45
N VAL A 312 -7.41 -14.82 -20.31
CA VAL A 312 -7.68 -15.76 -21.41
C VAL A 312 -7.19 -17.18 -21.13
N SER A 313 -6.55 -17.39 -19.99
CA SER A 313 -6.07 -18.70 -19.58
C SER A 313 -7.20 -19.50 -18.93
N GLU A 314 -7.36 -20.75 -19.32
CA GLU A 314 -8.32 -21.67 -18.70
C GLU A 314 -7.61 -22.45 -17.58
N ILE A 315 -8.21 -22.47 -16.39
CA ILE A 315 -7.79 -23.38 -15.34
C ILE A 315 -8.50 -24.70 -15.59
N ARG A 316 -7.73 -25.76 -15.84
CA ARG A 316 -8.26 -27.12 -15.94
C ARG A 316 -7.74 -27.96 -14.79
N ASP A 317 -8.68 -28.59 -14.10
CA ASP A 317 -8.38 -29.49 -13.00
C ASP A 317 -8.12 -30.89 -13.56
N TYR A 318 -6.94 -31.41 -13.24
CA TYR A 318 -6.55 -32.77 -13.57
C TYR A 318 -6.45 -33.55 -12.28
N VAL A 319 -6.93 -34.79 -12.28
CA VAL A 319 -6.60 -35.72 -11.22
C VAL A 319 -5.28 -36.38 -11.61
N GLU A 320 -4.21 -36.03 -10.92
CA GLU A 320 -2.96 -36.78 -11.01
C GLU A 320 -2.98 -37.92 -9.98
N VAL A 321 -2.46 -39.08 -10.40
CA VAL A 321 -2.37 -40.27 -9.55
C VAL A 321 -0.91 -40.51 -9.25
N PHE A 322 -0.52 -40.33 -7.99
CA PHE A 322 0.76 -40.83 -7.51
C PHE A 322 0.56 -42.24 -6.97
N ALA A 323 1.20 -43.21 -7.62
CA ALA A 323 1.30 -44.57 -7.12
C ALA A 323 2.63 -44.70 -6.36
N SER A 324 2.61 -44.50 -5.04
CA SER A 324 3.75 -44.87 -4.21
C SER A 324 3.66 -46.36 -3.87
N SER A 325 4.73 -47.10 -4.13
CA SER A 325 4.93 -48.42 -3.54
C SER A 325 5.70 -48.21 -2.24
N PRO A 326 5.22 -48.68 -1.08
CA PRO A 326 6.04 -48.64 0.12
C PRO A 326 7.29 -49.48 -0.09
N GLU A 327 8.47 -48.86 0.04
CA GLU A 327 9.74 -49.59 0.14
C GLU A 327 9.76 -50.31 1.48
N TYR A 328 9.44 -51.61 1.47
CA TYR A 328 9.78 -52.50 2.57
C TYR A 328 11.15 -53.10 2.30
N ASP A 329 12.04 -52.97 3.28
CA ASP A 329 13.26 -53.78 3.34
C ASP A 329 12.85 -55.23 3.65
N ASP A 330 13.50 -56.15 2.93
CA ASP A 330 13.46 -57.62 2.99
C ASP A 330 12.41 -58.44 2.17
N ASP A 331 13.01 -59.38 1.42
CA ASP A 331 12.49 -60.52 0.66
C ASP A 331 11.87 -60.31 -0.74
N LYS A 332 12.76 -60.36 -1.74
CA LYS A 332 12.50 -60.25 -3.20
C LYS A 332 11.44 -61.20 -3.82
N TRP A 333 10.88 -62.18 -3.11
CA TRP A 333 10.04 -63.23 -3.72
C TRP A 333 8.80 -63.63 -2.87
N SER A 334 8.12 -62.65 -2.26
CA SER A 334 6.76 -62.85 -1.73
C SER A 334 5.71 -62.28 -2.68
N TRP A 335 4.75 -63.10 -3.11
CA TRP A 335 3.60 -62.66 -3.94
C TRP A 335 2.64 -61.71 -3.20
N GLU A 336 2.91 -61.41 -1.93
CA GLU A 336 2.11 -60.51 -1.08
C GLU A 336 2.54 -59.05 -1.17
N GLY A 337 3.75 -58.74 -1.68
CA GLY A 337 4.27 -57.37 -1.83
C GLY A 337 3.63 -56.54 -2.96
N ILE A 338 2.82 -57.15 -3.84
CA ILE A 338 2.22 -56.48 -5.01
C ILE A 338 0.86 -55.82 -4.67
N ARG A 339 0.30 -56.03 -3.47
CA ARG A 339 -1.09 -55.64 -3.17
C ARG A 339 -1.30 -54.25 -2.57
N ASN A 340 -0.25 -53.58 -2.11
CA ASN A 340 -0.37 -52.27 -1.46
C ASN A 340 0.34 -51.17 -2.27
N VAL A 341 -0.20 -50.86 -3.44
CA VAL A 341 0.07 -49.58 -4.10
C VAL A 341 -0.99 -48.62 -3.61
N GLU A 342 -0.61 -47.66 -2.77
CA GLU A 342 -1.53 -46.64 -2.28
C GLU A 342 -1.58 -45.51 -3.32
N SER A 343 -2.62 -45.55 -4.15
CA SER A 343 -2.87 -44.53 -5.17
C SER A 343 -3.40 -43.27 -4.50
N HIS A 344 -2.55 -42.24 -4.39
CA HIS A 344 -2.95 -40.93 -3.94
C HIS A 344 -3.47 -40.13 -5.14
N TYR A 345 -4.70 -39.64 -5.03
CA TYR A 345 -5.34 -38.79 -6.01
C TYR A 345 -5.23 -37.35 -5.52
N TYR A 346 -4.55 -36.50 -6.27
CA TYR A 346 -4.49 -35.08 -5.98
C TYR A 346 -4.95 -34.29 -7.20
N GLU A 347 -5.72 -33.24 -6.96
CA GLU A 347 -6.24 -32.37 -7.99
C GLU A 347 -5.18 -31.31 -8.30
N VAL A 348 -4.64 -31.36 -9.51
CA VAL A 348 -3.69 -30.38 -10.04
C VAL A 348 -4.42 -29.50 -11.03
N SER A 349 -4.62 -28.24 -10.64
CA SER A 349 -5.07 -27.21 -11.56
C SER A 349 -3.91 -26.80 -12.47
N LYS A 350 -3.95 -27.16 -13.75
CA LYS A 350 -3.01 -26.66 -14.76
C LYS A 350 -3.65 -25.50 -15.52
N ILE A 351 -2.85 -24.46 -15.75
CA ILE A 351 -3.25 -23.31 -16.56
C ILE A 351 -2.98 -23.67 -18.02
N GLU A 352 -4.04 -23.85 -18.81
CA GLU A 352 -3.94 -23.99 -20.26
C GLU A 352 -4.10 -22.62 -20.94
N GLN A 353 -3.23 -22.34 -21.89
CA GLN A 353 -3.22 -21.08 -22.63
C GLN A 353 -3.52 -21.34 -24.12
N PRO A 354 -4.37 -20.52 -24.75
CA PRO A 354 -4.67 -20.69 -26.17
C PRO A 354 -3.42 -20.39 -27.02
N MET A 355 -3.26 -21.14 -28.11
CA MET A 355 -2.19 -20.91 -29.09
C MET A 355 -2.57 -19.79 -30.06
N LEU A 356 -2.85 -18.61 -29.52
CA LEU A 356 -3.18 -17.39 -30.27
C LEU A 356 -2.01 -16.39 -30.22
N PRO A 357 -1.87 -15.51 -31.23
CA PRO A 357 -0.91 -14.43 -31.17
C PRO A 357 -1.33 -13.40 -30.11
N VAL A 358 -0.34 -12.78 -29.45
CA VAL A 358 -0.61 -11.89 -28.32
C VAL A 358 -1.36 -10.61 -28.71
N LYS A 359 -1.30 -10.19 -29.99
CA LYS A 359 -2.05 -9.05 -30.54
C LYS A 359 -3.57 -9.12 -30.33
N GLU A 360 -4.10 -10.33 -30.14
CA GLU A 360 -5.54 -10.56 -29.91
C GLU A 360 -5.96 -10.17 -28.50
N ILE A 361 -5.02 -10.15 -27.55
CA ILE A 361 -5.29 -9.90 -26.12
C ILE A 361 -4.61 -8.63 -25.60
N MET A 362 -3.62 -8.10 -26.31
CA MET A 362 -2.85 -6.94 -25.87
C MET A 362 -3.72 -5.68 -25.75
N VAL A 363 -3.29 -4.77 -24.88
CA VAL A 363 -3.82 -3.40 -24.84
C VAL A 363 -3.22 -2.61 -26.01
N LYS A 364 -4.08 -2.20 -26.95
CA LYS A 364 -3.67 -1.47 -28.16
C LYS A 364 -3.47 0.03 -27.91
N ASP A 365 -4.35 0.64 -27.12
CA ASP A 365 -4.26 2.05 -26.75
C ASP A 365 -3.29 2.22 -25.58
N VAL A 366 -1.99 2.19 -25.89
CA VAL A 366 -0.94 2.22 -24.89
C VAL A 366 -0.80 3.63 -24.32
N ILE A 367 -0.93 3.76 -23.00
CA ILE A 367 -0.61 4.99 -22.30
C ILE A 367 0.90 5.14 -22.23
N THR A 368 1.44 6.20 -22.86
CA THR A 368 2.87 6.49 -22.93
C THR A 368 3.25 7.81 -22.24
N ALA A 369 4.55 8.00 -22.02
CA ALA A 369 5.13 9.26 -21.56
C ALA A 369 6.47 9.51 -22.27
N THR A 370 6.99 10.73 -22.13
CA THR A 370 8.30 11.12 -22.67
C THR A 370 9.27 11.36 -21.53
N ARG A 371 10.58 11.41 -21.81
CA ARG A 371 11.61 11.62 -20.78
C ARG A 371 11.47 12.92 -20.00
N SER A 372 10.87 13.95 -20.60
CA SER A 372 10.60 15.24 -19.98
C SER A 372 9.25 15.32 -19.27
N SER A 373 8.44 14.25 -19.30
CA SER A 373 7.19 14.20 -18.55
C SER A 373 7.45 14.34 -17.05
N LYS A 374 6.57 15.04 -16.36
CA LYS A 374 6.65 15.25 -14.92
C LYS A 374 6.13 14.03 -14.16
N ILE A 375 6.69 13.76 -12.98
CA ILE A 375 6.26 12.63 -12.14
C ILE A 375 4.76 12.69 -11.86
N ASN A 376 4.22 13.85 -11.46
CA ASN A 376 2.79 14.01 -11.16
C ASN A 376 1.88 13.74 -12.37
N GLU A 377 2.35 14.02 -13.60
CA GLU A 377 1.64 13.67 -14.83
C GLU A 377 1.59 12.14 -15.02
N CYS A 378 2.74 11.47 -14.84
CA CYS A 378 2.86 10.02 -14.95
C CYS A 378 2.04 9.29 -13.88
N ILE A 379 2.09 9.76 -12.63
CA ILE A 379 1.27 9.22 -11.54
C ILE A 379 -0.22 9.39 -11.86
N SER A 380 -0.62 10.57 -12.34
CA SER A 380 -2.01 10.81 -12.76
C SER A 380 -2.45 9.82 -13.85
N LYS A 381 -1.57 9.55 -14.83
CA LYS A 381 -1.82 8.53 -15.86
C LYS A 381 -1.93 7.12 -15.26
N MET A 382 -1.04 6.74 -14.34
CA MET A 382 -1.06 5.45 -13.66
C MET A 382 -2.36 5.24 -12.86
N VAL A 383 -2.72 6.20 -12.02
CA VAL A 383 -3.91 6.12 -11.15
C VAL A 383 -5.21 6.08 -11.96
N ARG A 384 -5.35 6.95 -12.98
CA ARG A 384 -6.56 7.02 -13.81
C ARG A 384 -6.80 5.76 -14.61
N ASN A 385 -5.73 5.18 -15.16
CA ASN A 385 -5.81 3.99 -16.01
C ASN A 385 -5.62 2.68 -15.22
N ARG A 386 -5.35 2.75 -13.91
CA ARG A 386 -5.06 1.60 -13.03
C ARG A 386 -3.92 0.74 -13.57
N ILE A 387 -2.81 1.38 -13.95
CA ILE A 387 -1.61 0.73 -14.48
C ILE A 387 -0.39 1.02 -13.60
N ASP A 388 0.50 0.04 -13.52
CA ASP A 388 1.70 0.09 -12.66
C ASP A 388 2.97 0.42 -13.47
N GLN A 389 2.88 0.47 -14.80
CA GLN A 389 3.99 0.85 -15.66
C GLN A 389 3.53 1.63 -16.90
N ILE A 390 4.43 2.45 -17.44
CA ILE A 390 4.23 3.29 -18.62
C ILE A 390 5.44 3.13 -19.56
N PRO A 391 5.26 2.67 -20.82
CA PRO A 391 6.30 2.74 -21.83
C PRO A 391 6.73 4.20 -22.08
N ILE A 392 8.03 4.43 -22.11
CA ILE A 392 8.61 5.73 -22.46
C ILE A 392 8.98 5.72 -23.93
N VAL A 393 8.43 6.68 -24.66
CA VAL A 393 8.66 6.83 -26.10
C VAL A 393 9.33 8.15 -26.41
N SER A 394 10.08 8.16 -27.51
CA SER A 394 10.63 9.36 -28.11
C SER A 394 9.53 10.19 -28.78
N VAL A 395 9.89 11.35 -29.33
CA VAL A 395 8.98 12.19 -30.15
C VAL A 395 8.57 11.48 -31.46
N THR A 396 9.30 10.43 -31.86
CA THR A 396 9.02 9.64 -33.07
C THR A 396 8.35 8.29 -32.75
N ASP A 397 7.76 8.15 -31.56
CA ASP A 397 7.08 6.93 -31.06
C ASP A 397 7.98 5.68 -30.95
N GLU A 398 9.30 5.88 -30.87
CA GLU A 398 10.24 4.79 -30.60
C GLU A 398 10.37 4.54 -29.10
N ILE A 399 10.39 3.27 -28.67
CA ILE A 399 10.53 2.92 -27.24
C ILE A 399 11.95 3.24 -26.77
N GLU A 400 12.08 4.13 -25.79
CA GLU A 400 13.34 4.50 -25.16
C GLU A 400 13.54 3.85 -23.78
N GLY A 401 12.46 3.38 -23.16
CA GLY A 401 12.49 2.83 -21.81
C GLY A 401 11.12 2.45 -21.28
N MET A 402 11.09 2.08 -20.00
CA MET A 402 9.86 1.84 -19.27
C MET A 402 9.95 2.48 -17.89
N LEU A 403 8.88 3.14 -17.47
CA LEU A 403 8.74 3.70 -16.13
C LEU A 403 7.84 2.76 -15.33
N TYR A 404 8.35 2.24 -14.23
CA TYR A 404 7.59 1.43 -13.27
C TYR A 404 7.24 2.26 -12.04
N ASP A 405 6.07 2.01 -11.48
CA ASP A 405 5.59 2.65 -10.25
C ASP A 405 6.61 2.55 -9.10
N LYS A 406 7.28 1.41 -8.97
CA LYS A 406 8.29 1.16 -7.95
C LYS A 406 9.50 2.10 -8.08
N GLU A 407 9.91 2.46 -9.30
CA GLU A 407 11.04 3.38 -9.50
C GLU A 407 10.73 4.78 -8.94
N LEU A 408 9.46 5.21 -9.04
CA LEU A 408 9.02 6.51 -8.52
C LEU A 408 9.10 6.60 -6.99
N LEU A 409 9.21 5.48 -6.27
CA LEU A 409 9.45 5.49 -4.83
C LEU A 409 10.82 6.06 -4.47
N GLY A 410 11.79 6.02 -5.40
CA GLY A 410 13.12 6.60 -5.21
C GLY A 410 13.13 8.12 -5.11
N ILE A 411 11.99 8.79 -5.34
CA ILE A 411 11.85 10.23 -5.22
C ILE A 411 12.22 10.74 -3.81
N PHE A 412 12.10 9.90 -2.79
CA PHE A 412 12.41 10.26 -1.41
C PHE A 412 13.91 10.22 -1.06
N ASP A 413 14.74 9.71 -1.97
CA ASP A 413 16.20 9.68 -1.86
C ASP A 413 16.87 10.88 -2.56
N LEU A 414 16.10 11.69 -3.32
CA LEU A 414 16.51 12.99 -3.84
C LEU A 414 16.61 14.03 -2.72
#